data_AF-A0A4R0GAP1-F1
#
_entry.id   AF-A0A4R0GAP1-F1
#
_cell.length_a   1.000
_cell.length_b   1.000
_cell.length_c   1.000
_cell.angle_alpha   90.00
_cell.angle_beta   90.00
_cell.angle_gamma   90.00
#
_symmetry.space_group_name_H-M   'P 1'
#
loop_
_entity.id
_entity.type
_entity.pdbx_description
1 polymer ?
#
loop_
_entity_poly.entity_id
_entity_poly.type
_entity_poly.pdbx_seq_one_letter_code
_entity_poly.pdbx_strand_id
1 'polypeptide(L)' 'MGQVLENQGKVLPDDDAADLREIGFRSLDFSELALRVEDETGEELNFDAAGLRRITSVGDVLDFLAELQRQ' A
#
# COMPACT_ATOMS: atom_id res chain seq x y z
N MET A 1 3.75 0.67 5.07
CA MET A 1 3.20 -0.70 4.86
C MET A 1 3.49 -1.63 6.04
N GLY A 2 4.75 -1.76 6.49
CA GLY A 2 5.13 -2.63 7.60
C GLY A 2 4.28 -2.42 8.86
N GLN A 3 4.07 -1.18 9.28
CA GLN A 3 3.24 -0.88 10.45
C GLN A 3 1.76 -1.28 10.29
N VAL A 4 1.20 -1.23 9.08
CA VAL A 4 -0.20 -1.66 8.81
C VAL A 4 -0.32 -3.18 8.97
N LEU A 5 0.67 -3.93 8.49
CA LEU A 5 0.74 -5.39 8.65
C LEU A 5 1.00 -5.77 10.11
N GLU A 6 1.90 -5.08 10.80
CA GLU A 6 2.23 -5.33 12.21
C GLU A 6 1.01 -5.14 13.12
N ASN A 7 0.19 -4.10 12.88
CA ASN A 7 -1.07 -3.86 13.58
C ASN A 7 -2.04 -5.06 13.52
N GLN A 8 -1.84 -5.97 12.56
CA GLN A 8 -2.64 -7.17 12.33
C GLN A 8 -1.91 -8.46 12.69
N GLY A 9 -0.73 -8.37 13.31
CA GLY A 9 0.12 -9.51 13.63
C GLY A 9 0.73 -10.20 12.41
N LYS A 10 0.86 -9.48 11.28
CA LYS A 10 1.48 -9.95 10.03
C LYS A 10 2.89 -9.36 9.89
N VAL A 11 3.71 -10.03 9.08
CA VAL A 11 5.08 -9.60 8.77
C VAL A 11 5.15 -9.13 7.33
N LEU A 12 5.82 -7.99 7.11
CA LEU A 12 6.15 -7.53 5.76
C LEU A 12 7.23 -8.46 5.17
N PRO A 13 7.02 -9.05 3.98
CA PRO A 13 8.06 -9.82 3.31
C PRO A 13 9.28 -8.97 2.97
N ASP A 14 10.45 -9.60 2.92
CA ASP A 14 11.68 -8.95 2.45
C ASP A 14 11.77 -8.85 0.91
N ASP A 15 10.79 -9.44 0.20
CA ASP A 15 10.72 -9.46 -1.27
C ASP A 15 9.51 -8.66 -1.76
N ASP A 16 9.77 -7.64 -2.57
CA ASP A 16 8.74 -6.78 -3.16
C ASP A 16 7.89 -7.55 -4.20
N ALA A 17 8.35 -8.69 -4.71
CA ALA A 17 7.54 -9.54 -5.59
C ALA A 17 6.46 -10.36 -4.84
N ALA A 18 6.41 -10.28 -3.51
CA ALA A 18 5.45 -11.03 -2.71
C ALA A 18 4.00 -10.65 -3.03
N ASP A 19 3.14 -11.67 -3.18
CA ASP A 19 1.72 -11.50 -3.53
C ASP A 19 0.93 -10.97 -2.32
N LEU A 20 0.17 -9.90 -2.52
CA LEU A 20 -0.63 -9.27 -1.47
C LEU A 20 -1.66 -10.23 -0.85
N ARG A 21 -2.16 -11.20 -1.62
CA ARG A 21 -3.12 -12.20 -1.15
C ARG A 21 -2.46 -13.19 -0.18
N GLU A 22 -1.19 -13.53 -0.39
CA GLU A 22 -0.43 -14.44 0.47
C GLU A 22 -0.17 -13.83 1.85
N ILE A 23 0.13 -12.53 1.89
CA ILE A 23 0.28 -11.78 3.15
C ILE A 23 -1.05 -11.26 3.71
N GLY A 24 -2.15 -11.52 3.00
CA GLY A 24 -3.49 -11.09 3.40
C GLY A 24 -3.66 -9.57 3.44
N PHE A 25 -2.92 -8.82 2.63
CA PHE A 25 -3.09 -7.37 2.44
C PHE A 25 -4.31 -7.12 1.52
N ARG A 26 -5.32 -6.41 2.04
CA ARG A 26 -6.62 -6.19 1.41
C ARG A 26 -6.87 -4.70 1.16
N SER A 27 -7.98 -4.39 0.50
CA SER A 27 -8.37 -3.01 0.18
C SER A 27 -8.46 -2.09 1.41
N LEU A 28 -8.87 -2.60 2.57
CA LEU A 28 -8.91 -1.82 3.80
C LEU A 28 -7.50 -1.44 4.29
N ASP A 29 -6.56 -2.38 4.19
CA ASP A 29 -5.16 -2.15 4.55
C ASP A 29 -4.52 -1.11 3.64
N PHE A 30 -4.92 -1.11 2.35
CA PHE A 30 -4.52 -0.08 1.40
C PHE A 30 -5.07 1.29 1.80
N SER A 31 -6.34 1.39 2.17
CA SER A 31 -6.91 2.65 2.66
C SER A 31 -6.24 3.15 3.94
N GLU A 32 -5.91 2.27 4.89
CA GLU A 32 -5.14 2.64 6.08
C GLU A 32 -3.74 3.13 5.71
N LEU A 33 -3.07 2.44 4.79
CA LEU A 33 -1.74 2.83 4.32
C LEU A 33 -1.76 4.20 3.66
N ALA A 34 -2.76 4.47 2.81
CA ALA A 34 -2.92 5.78 2.16
C ALA A 34 -3.11 6.89 3.21
N LEU A 35 -4.03 6.72 4.16
CA LEU A 35 -4.28 7.72 5.22
C LEU A 35 -3.03 8.00 6.06
N ARG A 36 -2.20 6.98 6.31
CA ARG A 36 -0.93 7.16 7.02
C ARG A 36 0.08 7.96 6.23
N VAL A 37 0.19 7.71 4.93
CA VAL A 37 1.09 8.49 4.07
C VAL A 37 0.62 9.95 4.03
N GLU A 38 -0.68 10.20 3.91
CA GLU A 38 -1.25 11.56 3.96
C GLU A 38 -0.95 12.28 5.27
N ASP A 39 -1.06 11.58 6.42
CA ASP A 39 -0.73 12.13 7.73
C ASP A 39 0.78 12.44 7.87
N GLU A 40 1.64 11.58 7.31
CA GLU A 40 3.10 11.74 7.37
C GLU A 40 3.64 12.83 6.43
N THR A 41 3.07 12.95 5.22
CA THR A 41 3.53 13.93 4.22
C THR A 41 2.77 15.25 4.27
N GLY A 42 1.54 15.24 4.79
CA GLY A 42 0.61 16.36 4.73
C GLY A 42 -0.02 16.57 3.34
N GLU A 43 0.13 15.60 2.43
CA GLU A 43 -0.39 15.66 1.06
C GLU A 43 -1.52 14.63 0.87
N GLU A 44 -2.64 15.08 0.29
CA GLU A 44 -3.79 14.20 0.03
C GLU A 44 -3.53 13.31 -1.20
N LEU A 45 -3.67 11.99 -1.01
CA LEU A 45 -3.46 10.98 -2.04
C LEU A 45 -4.76 10.72 -2.81
N ASN A 46 -4.83 11.26 -4.02
CA ASN A 46 -5.98 11.05 -4.89
C ASN A 46 -5.70 9.90 -5.87
N PHE A 47 -6.43 8.79 -5.74
CA PHE A 47 -6.32 7.65 -6.65
C PHE A 47 -7.67 7.23 -7.25
N ASP A 48 -7.63 6.75 -8.49
CA ASP A 48 -8.79 6.16 -9.15
C ASP A 48 -8.87 4.64 -8.95
N ALA A 49 -10.06 4.09 -9.21
CA ALA A 49 -10.31 2.65 -9.11
C ALA A 49 -9.56 1.83 -10.18
N ALA A 50 -9.04 2.44 -11.24
CA ALA A 50 -8.33 1.75 -12.31
C ALA A 50 -6.86 1.46 -11.92
N GLY A 51 -6.21 2.39 -11.22
CA GLY A 51 -4.87 2.24 -10.66
C GLY A 51 -4.82 1.06 -9.69
N LEU A 52 -5.79 0.97 -8.78
CA LEU A 52 -5.88 -0.10 -7.78
C LEU A 52 -6.06 -1.51 -8.36
N ARG A 53 -6.72 -1.64 -9.51
CA ARG A 53 -6.99 -2.96 -10.13
C ARG A 53 -5.73 -3.68 -10.61
N ARG A 54 -4.62 -2.95 -10.78
CA ARG A 54 -3.35 -3.50 -11.27
C ARG A 54 -2.42 -3.95 -10.14
N ILE A 55 -2.78 -3.66 -8.89
CA ILE A 55 -1.94 -3.93 -7.74
C ILE A 55 -2.08 -5.40 -7.30
N THR A 56 -0.99 -6.15 -7.37
CA THR A 56 -0.93 -7.57 -7.04
C THR A 56 0.18 -7.95 -6.06
N SER A 57 1.25 -7.17 -6.02
CA SER A 57 2.44 -7.39 -5.20
C SER A 57 2.73 -6.24 -4.23
N VAL A 58 3.65 -6.47 -3.30
CA VAL A 58 4.22 -5.42 -2.44
C VAL A 58 4.83 -4.29 -3.28
N GLY A 59 5.61 -4.64 -4.31
CA GLY A 59 6.23 -3.70 -5.23
C GLY A 59 5.20 -2.83 -5.96
N ASP A 60 4.10 -3.42 -6.44
CA ASP A 60 3.03 -2.65 -7.07
C ASP A 60 2.45 -1.58 -6.14
N VAL A 61 2.34 -1.86 -4.84
CA VAL A 61 1.87 -0.88 -3.84
C VAL A 61 2.89 0.24 -3.66
N LEU A 62 4.17 -0.10 -3.51
CA LEU A 62 5.24 0.88 -3.30
C LEU A 62 5.41 1.78 -4.51
N ASP A 63 5.42 1.21 -5.71
CA ASP A 63 5.49 1.95 -6.96
C ASP A 63 4.30 2.86 -7.14
N PHE A 64 3.09 2.39 -6.83
CA PHE A 64 1.89 3.19 -6.92
C PHE A 64 1.90 4.38 -5.95
N LEU A 65 2.31 4.19 -4.70
CA LEU A 65 2.45 5.30 -3.74
C LEU A 65 3.51 6.31 -4.19
N ALA A 66 4.62 5.83 -4.75
CA ALA A 66 5.66 6.70 -5.29
C ALA A 66 5.19 7.46 -6.54
N GLU A 67 4.30 6.88 -7.35
CA GLU A 67 3.66 7.58 -8.46
C GLU A 67 2.70 8.67 -8.00
N LEU A 68 1.92 8.41 -6.94
CA LEU A 68 0.98 9.40 -6.39
C LEU A 68 1.72 10.61 -5.79
N GLN A 69 2.83 10.40 -5.09
CA GLN A 69 3.64 11.49 -4.51
C GLN A 69 4.37 12.36 -5.55
N ARG A 70 4.42 11.93 -6.81
CA ARG A 70 5.06 12.71 -7.90
C ARG A 70 4.08 13.60 -8.66
N GLN A 71 2.78 13.54 -8.35
CA GLN A 71 1.74 14.35 -8.99
C GLN A 71 1.57 15.69 -8.29
#